data_AF-A0AAD4DS09-F1
#
_entry.id   AF-A0AAD4DS09-F1
#
_cell.length_a   1.000
_cell.length_b   1.000
_cell.length_c   1.000
_cell.angle_alpha   90.00
_cell.angle_beta   90.00
_cell.angle_gamma   90.00
#
_symmetry.space_group_name_H-M   'P 1'
#
loop_
_entity.id
_entity.type
_entity.pdbx_description
1 polymer ?
#
loop_
_entity_poly.entity_id
_entity_poly.type
_entity_poly.pdbx_seq_one_letter_code
_entity_poly.pdbx_strand_id
1 'polypeptide(L)'
;QLYSRLQSRLLSPSQTLRSNVLALLTSKMVKSSPAEHEALRRRLQGDEVSLDMHGVRERVLQIGRLYQVVRDDGSLSADICIRWLVCTYTVPFMQALR
;
A
#
# COMPACT_ATOMS: atom_id res chain seq x y z
N GLN A 1 2.29 -1.27 -18.42
CA GLN A 1 3.31 -1.40 -17.36
C GLN A 1 2.77 -2.28 -16.24
N LEU A 2 3.58 -3.12 -15.60
CA LEU A 2 3.13 -4.21 -14.71
C LEU A 2 2.10 -3.77 -13.64
N TYR A 3 2.24 -2.55 -13.11
CA TYR A 3 1.29 -1.94 -12.17
C TYR A 3 -0.17 -2.01 -12.65
N SER A 4 -0.47 -1.55 -13.88
CA SER A 4 -1.83 -1.52 -14.44
C SER A 4 -2.54 -2.88 -14.42
N ARG A 5 -1.79 -3.99 -14.47
CA ARG A 5 -2.33 -5.36 -14.43
C ARG A 5 -2.55 -5.87 -13.00
N LEU A 6 -1.85 -5.29 -12.03
CA LEU A 6 -1.81 -5.75 -10.64
C LEU A 6 -2.51 -4.78 -9.67
N GLN A 7 -2.84 -3.56 -10.09
CA GLN A 7 -3.44 -2.53 -9.24
C GLN A 7 -4.75 -2.97 -8.56
N SER A 8 -5.54 -3.83 -9.20
CA SER A 8 -6.76 -4.41 -8.61
C SER A 8 -6.44 -5.40 -7.49
N ARG A 9 -5.28 -6.06 -7.54
CA ARG A 9 -4.83 -7.01 -6.50
C ARG A 9 -4.37 -6.31 -5.23
N LEU A 10 -3.97 -5.05 -5.30
CA LEU A 10 -3.69 -4.21 -4.13
C LEU A 10 -4.94 -3.92 -3.27
N LEU A 11 -6.14 -4.13 -3.82
CA LEU A 11 -7.42 -4.01 -3.10
C LEU A 11 -7.91 -5.36 -2.52
N SER A 12 -7.13 -6.44 -2.69
CA SER A 12 -7.51 -7.76 -2.19
C SER A 12 -7.65 -7.76 -0.67
N PRO A 13 -8.67 -8.43 -0.10
CA PRO A 13 -8.78 -8.56 1.35
C PRO A 13 -7.67 -9.41 1.97
N SER A 14 -7.05 -10.30 1.19
CA SER A 14 -5.89 -11.09 1.63
C SER A 14 -4.64 -10.23 1.71
N GLN A 15 -4.15 -10.02 2.94
CA GLN A 15 -2.87 -9.34 3.22
C GLN A 15 -1.73 -10.01 2.47
N THR A 16 -1.60 -11.34 2.53
CA THR A 16 -0.57 -12.10 1.82
C THR A 16 -0.55 -11.79 0.32
N LEU A 17 -1.71 -11.71 -0.34
CA LEU A 17 -1.77 -11.37 -1.76
C LEU A 17 -1.30 -9.93 -2.01
N ARG A 18 -1.72 -8.97 -1.18
CA ARG A 18 -1.30 -7.57 -1.30
C ARG A 18 0.21 -7.42 -1.10
N SER A 19 0.76 -8.01 -0.05
CA SER A 19 2.19 -7.92 0.27
C SER A 19 3.04 -8.54 -0.84
N ASN A 20 2.64 -9.69 -1.39
CA ASN A 20 3.33 -10.32 -2.53
C ASN A 20 3.31 -9.43 -3.79
N VAL A 21 2.19 -8.78 -4.07
CA VAL A 21 2.08 -7.84 -5.20
C VAL A 21 2.95 -6.60 -4.96
N LEU A 22 2.95 -6.03 -3.76
CA LEU A 22 3.80 -4.90 -3.39
C LEU A 22 5.29 -5.26 -3.48
N ALA A 23 5.69 -6.45 -3.02
CA ALA A 23 7.06 -6.95 -3.12
C ALA A 23 7.50 -7.11 -4.58
N LEU A 24 6.64 -7.67 -5.43
CA LEU A 24 6.90 -7.78 -6.87
C LEU A 24 7.06 -6.40 -7.52
N LEU A 25 6.16 -5.46 -7.23
CA LEU A 25 6.20 -4.10 -7.76
C LEU A 25 7.40 -3.29 -7.23
N THR A 26 7.88 -3.59 -6.03
CA THR A 26 9.09 -3.00 -5.44
C THR A 26 10.38 -3.66 -5.93
N SER A 27 10.30 -4.80 -6.64
CA SER A 27 11.48 -5.50 -7.12
C SER A 27 12.24 -4.69 -8.17
N LYS A 28 13.55 -4.93 -8.28
CA LYS A 28 14.41 -4.30 -9.32
C LYS A 28 14.00 -4.65 -10.76
N MET A 29 13.12 -5.63 -10.94
CA MET A 29 12.60 -6.03 -12.25
C MET A 29 11.51 -5.08 -12.78
N VAL A 30 10.93 -4.25 -11.91
CA VAL A 30 9.86 -3.32 -12.27
C VAL A 30 10.42 -1.91 -12.36
N LYS A 31 10.44 -1.36 -13.58
CA LYS A 31 10.78 0.06 -13.80
C LYS A 31 9.72 0.93 -13.12
N SER A 32 10.17 1.80 -12.23
CA SER A 32 9.36 2.79 -11.52
C SER A 32 10.20 4.05 -11.28
N SER A 33 9.56 5.21 -11.21
CA SER A 33 10.24 6.44 -10.80
C SER A 33 10.66 6.37 -9.33
N PRO A 34 11.63 7.19 -8.87
CA PRO A 34 12.04 7.20 -7.46
C PRO A 34 10.88 7.43 -6.49
N ALA A 35 9.93 8.29 -6.85
CA ALA A 35 8.75 8.58 -6.03
C ALA A 35 7.77 7.39 -5.96
N GLU A 36 7.53 6.71 -7.09
CA GLU A 36 6.71 5.50 -7.15
C GLU A 36 7.34 4.35 -6.35
N HIS A 37 8.64 4.16 -6.52
CA HIS A 37 9.38 3.11 -5.83
C HIS A 37 9.38 3.33 -4.31
N GLU A 38 9.52 4.58 -3.88
CA GLU A 38 9.37 4.97 -2.48
C GLU A 38 7.94 4.74 -1.96
N ALA A 39 6.92 5.02 -2.76
CA ALA A 39 5.52 4.75 -2.40
C ALA A 39 5.25 3.27 -2.23
N LEU A 40 5.76 2.44 -3.15
CA LEU A 40 5.65 0.99 -3.09
C LEU A 40 6.37 0.43 -1.85
N ARG A 41 7.60 0.88 -1.58
CA ARG A 41 8.40 0.40 -0.44
C ARG A 41 7.74 0.73 0.90
N ARG A 42 7.28 1.97 1.10
CA ARG A 42 6.58 2.35 2.34
C ARG A 42 5.26 1.60 2.51
N ARG A 43 4.59 1.22 1.42
CA ARG A 43 3.32 0.47 1.48
C ARG A 43 3.55 -0.99 1.81
N LEU A 44 4.64 -1.58 1.29
CA LEU A 44 5.07 -2.93 1.70
C LEU A 44 5.34 -2.97 3.21
N GLN A 45 6.13 -2.02 3.72
CA GLN A 45 6.40 -1.91 5.16
C GLN A 45 5.13 -1.73 5.99
N GLY A 46 4.19 -0.88 5.54
CA GLY A 46 2.93 -0.65 6.23
C GLY A 46 1.94 -1.82 6.16
N ASP A 47 1.95 -2.60 5.07
CA ASP A 47 1.09 -3.78 4.92
C ASP A 47 1.59 -4.95 5.78
N GLU A 48 2.89 -5.04 6.09
CA GLU A 48 3.49 -6.05 6.98
C GLU A 48 3.18 -5.82 8.47
N VAL A 49 2.71 -4.63 8.86
CA VAL A 49 2.36 -4.31 10.25
C VAL A 49 1.14 -5.11 10.70
N SER A 50 1.24 -5.78 11.86
CA SER A 50 0.13 -6.50 12.50
C SER A 50 -1.12 -5.63 12.70
N LEU A 51 -2.30 -6.26 12.78
CA LEU A 51 -3.58 -5.58 13.08
C LEU A 51 -3.90 -5.52 14.59
N ASP A 52 -2.97 -5.96 15.44
CA ASP A 52 -3.13 -5.87 16.89
C ASP A 52 -3.04 -4.42 17.41
N MET A 53 -3.35 -4.22 18.70
CA MET A 53 -3.31 -2.90 19.34
C MET A 53 -1.93 -2.22 19.27
N HIS A 54 -0.84 -2.97 19.12
CA HIS A 54 0.50 -2.40 18.92
C HIS A 54 0.68 -1.89 17.48
N GLY A 55 0.17 -2.63 16.49
CA GLY A 55 0.26 -2.27 15.07
C GLY A 55 -0.59 -1.06 14.67
N VAL A 56 -1.67 -0.76 15.39
CA VAL A 56 -2.53 0.41 15.12
C VAL A 56 -1.73 1.72 15.14
N ARG A 57 -0.87 1.92 16.16
CA ARG A 57 -0.07 3.16 16.28
C ARG A 57 0.89 3.33 15.11
N GLU A 58 1.57 2.25 14.71
CA GLU A 58 2.50 2.28 13.58
C GLU A 58 1.76 2.57 12.27
N ARG A 59 0.59 1.97 12.05
CA ARG A 59 -0.24 2.27 10.87
C ARG A 59 -0.66 3.74 10.83
N VAL A 60 -1.11 4.31 11.94
CA VAL A 60 -1.46 5.74 12.03
C VAL A 60 -0.25 6.62 11.67
N LEU A 61 0.95 6.28 12.13
CA LEU A 61 2.18 6.99 11.78
C LEU A 61 2.50 6.89 10.28
N GLN A 62 2.37 5.71 9.67
CA GLN A 62 2.59 5.51 8.24
C GLN A 62 1.59 6.31 7.39
N ILE A 63 0.34 6.39 7.84
CA ILE A 63 -0.73 7.19 7.22
C ILE A 63 -0.47 8.69 7.37
N GLY A 64 0.02 9.10 8.54
CA GLY A 64 0.45 10.48 8.76
C GLY A 64 1.59 10.89 7.83
N ARG A 65 2.39 9.94 7.30
CA ARG A 65 3.55 10.20 6.45
C ARG A 65 3.29 10.07 4.95
N LEU A 66 2.06 9.80 4.49
CA LEU A 66 1.79 9.61 3.05
C LEU A 66 2.12 10.86 2.22
N TYR A 67 1.95 12.06 2.80
CA TYR A 67 2.28 13.35 2.15
C TYR A 67 3.75 13.48 1.75
N GLN A 68 4.64 12.72 2.37
CA GLN A 68 6.08 12.75 2.05
C GLN A 68 6.39 12.07 0.71
N VAL A 69 5.43 11.31 0.17
CA VAL A 69 5.61 10.47 -1.03
C VAL A 69 4.72 10.89 -2.19
N VAL A 70 3.56 11.46 -1.88
CA VAL A 70 2.65 12.02 -2.87
C VAL A 70 3.14 13.43 -3.20
N ARG A 71 3.65 13.61 -4.42
CA ARG A 71 4.06 14.90 -4.98
C ARG A 71 3.06 15.32 -6.05
N ASP A 72 2.98 16.62 -6.36
CA ASP A 72 1.96 17.19 -7.27
C ASP A 72 1.97 16.60 -8.69
N ASP A 73 3.11 16.07 -9.14
CA ASP A 73 3.30 15.42 -10.44
C ASP A 73 3.08 13.89 -10.40
N GLY A 74 2.96 13.31 -9.21
CA GLY A 74 2.96 11.87 -8.96
C GLY A 74 1.57 11.22 -8.96
N SER A 75 0.87 11.21 -10.09
CA SER A 75 -0.46 10.56 -10.18
C SER A 75 -0.45 9.07 -9.78
N LEU A 76 0.63 8.35 -10.11
CA LEU A 76 0.76 6.92 -9.82
C LEU A 76 1.10 6.66 -8.34
N SER A 77 1.96 7.47 -7.73
CA SER A 77 2.23 7.34 -6.29
C SER A 77 0.95 7.62 -5.50
N ALA A 78 0.18 8.65 -5.86
CA ALA A 78 -1.13 8.91 -5.26
C ALA A 78 -2.08 7.69 -5.38
N ASP A 79 -2.22 7.10 -6.57
CA ASP A 79 -3.08 5.92 -6.80
C ASP A 79 -2.67 4.72 -5.93
N ILE A 80 -1.36 4.42 -5.83
CA ILE A 80 -0.81 3.39 -4.93
C ILE A 80 -1.22 3.66 -3.47
N CYS A 81 -1.11 4.91 -3.02
CA CYS A 81 -1.41 5.30 -1.64
C CYS A 81 -2.89 5.15 -1.33
N ILE A 82 -3.75 5.62 -2.23
CA ILE A 82 -5.21 5.56 -2.07
C ILE A 82 -5.67 4.10 -2.02
N ARG A 83 -5.19 3.23 -2.92
CA ARG A 83 -5.57 1.82 -2.92
C ARG A 83 -5.17 1.11 -1.61
N TRP A 84 -3.99 1.40 -1.10
CA TRP A 84 -3.55 0.83 0.19
C TRP A 84 -4.40 1.34 1.36
N LEU A 85 -4.76 2.63 1.39
CA LEU A 85 -5.68 3.19 2.39
C LEU A 85 -7.03 2.48 2.36
N VAL A 86 -7.65 2.40 1.17
CA VAL A 86 -8.95 1.71 1.00
C VAL A 86 -8.85 0.29 1.54
N CYS A 87 -7.82 -0.46 1.18
CA CYS A 87 -7.72 -1.83 1.67
C CYS A 87 -7.45 -1.94 3.17
N THR A 88 -6.68 -1.01 3.74
CA THR A 88 -6.37 -0.95 5.17
C THR A 88 -7.59 -0.67 6.04
N TYR A 89 -8.57 0.10 5.55
CA TYR A 89 -9.72 0.52 6.36
C TYR A 89 -11.01 -0.20 6.00
N THR A 90 -11.26 -0.43 4.72
CA THR A 90 -12.54 -1.00 4.28
C THR A 90 -12.61 -2.50 4.55
N VAL A 91 -11.48 -3.23 4.42
CA VAL A 91 -11.47 -4.68 4.60
C VAL A 91 -11.61 -5.09 6.07
N PRO A 92 -10.84 -4.54 7.04
CA PRO A 92 -10.98 -4.92 8.44
C PRO A 92 -12.34 -4.50 9.03
N PHE A 93 -12.88 -3.35 8.59
CA PHE A 93 -14.21 -2.92 8.99
C PHE A 93 -15.31 -3.87 8.50
N MET A 94 -15.22 -4.36 7.25
CA MET A 94 -16.17 -5.36 6.75
C MET A 94 -16.03 -6.73 7.41
N GLN A 95 -14.83 -7.11 7.88
CA GLN A 95 -14.63 -8.35 8.63
C GLN A 95 -15.15 -8.27 10.07
N ALA A 96 -15.11 -7.08 10.70
CA ALA A 96 -15.65 -6.86 12.04
C ALA A 96 -17.19 -6.83 12.11
N LEU A 97 -17.87 -6.73 10.96
CA LEU A 97 -19.33 -6.73 10.84
C LEU A 97 -19.92 -8.11 10.47
N ARG A 98 -19.09 -9.16 10.41
CA ARG A 98 -19.49 -10.56 10.21
C ARG A 98 -19.22 -11.37 11.46
#